data_AF-A0A0D2ZWS0-F1
#
_entry.id   AF-A0A0D2ZWS0-F1
#
_cell.length_a   1.000
_cell.length_b   1.000
_cell.length_c   1.000
_cell.angle_alpha   90.00
_cell.angle_beta   90.00
_cell.angle_gamma   90.00
#
_symmetry.space_group_name_H-M   'P 1'
#
loop_
_entity.id
_entity.type
_entity.pdbx_description
1 polymer ?
#
loop_
_entity_poly.entity_id
_entity_poly.type
_entity_poly.pdbx_seq_one_letter_code
_entity_poly.pdbx_strand_id
1 'polypeptide(L)'
;IKCTSNQACSTNPVTVVITDECGQGCLTESVHFDLSGTAFGAMAVPGHDSQLRNAGVLQILYRKVECNYNGETVVFQVDGGSNAYYFAALVEYVNGDGEIGQVELKQALDSDTWLPMSHSWGAVWKLEVTSPLRAPLSLRLTYLDSGETVVASDVIPAGWQPGAKYKSNVNFQV
;
A
#
# COMPACT_ATOMS: atom_id res chain seq x y z
N ILE A 1 11.92 -7.48 -9.47
CA ILE A 1 12.00 -8.89 -9.91
C ILE A 1 12.72 -8.98 -11.25
N LYS A 2 13.45 -10.07 -11.55
CA LYS A 2 14.05 -10.33 -12.87
C LYS A 2 14.11 -11.83 -13.15
N CYS A 3 14.03 -12.25 -14.41
CA CYS A 3 14.23 -13.64 -14.82
C CYS A 3 15.53 -13.79 -15.63
N THR A 4 16.13 -14.97 -15.59
CA THR A 4 17.42 -15.26 -16.27
C THR A 4 17.49 -16.62 -16.96
N SER A 5 16.63 -17.57 -16.59
CA SER A 5 16.70 -18.97 -17.04
C SER A 5 15.95 -19.27 -18.34
N ASN A 6 15.10 -18.35 -18.82
CA ASN A 6 14.33 -18.53 -20.06
C ASN A 6 14.92 -17.64 -21.18
N GLN A 7 14.96 -18.17 -22.41
CA GLN A 7 15.52 -17.44 -23.57
C GLN A 7 14.79 -16.12 -23.87
N ALA A 8 13.51 -16.00 -23.51
CA ALA A 8 12.75 -14.78 -23.68
C ALA A 8 13.03 -13.73 -22.58
N CYS A 9 13.80 -14.04 -21.54
CA CYS A 9 14.13 -13.08 -20.47
C CYS A 9 15.02 -11.94 -20.97
N SER A 10 14.64 -10.70 -20.67
CA SER A 10 15.48 -9.52 -20.93
C SER A 10 16.68 -9.39 -20.00
N THR A 11 16.65 -10.11 -18.86
CA THR A 11 17.58 -9.97 -17.71
C THR A 11 17.50 -8.62 -16.98
N ASN A 12 16.75 -7.66 -17.50
CA ASN A 12 16.47 -6.39 -16.85
C ASN A 12 15.42 -6.58 -15.75
N PRO A 13 15.54 -5.88 -14.62
CA PRO A 13 14.55 -5.95 -13.56
C PRO A 13 13.29 -5.14 -13.89
N VAL A 14 12.15 -5.66 -13.42
CA VAL A 14 10.87 -4.98 -13.37
C VAL A 14 10.53 -4.70 -11.91
N THR A 15 10.08 -3.49 -11.60
CA THR A 15 9.55 -3.14 -10.29
C THR A 15 8.06 -3.48 -10.25
N VAL A 16 7.63 -4.15 -9.19
CA VAL A 16 6.23 -4.56 -8.98
C VAL A 16 5.80 -4.11 -7.58
N VAL A 17 4.50 -3.88 -7.43
CA VAL A 17 3.87 -3.54 -6.14
C VAL A 17 3.06 -4.75 -5.69
N ILE A 18 3.17 -5.12 -4.41
CA ILE A 18 2.38 -6.19 -3.83
C ILE A 18 1.01 -5.63 -3.45
N THR A 19 -0.05 -6.14 -4.07
CA THR A 19 -1.41 -5.64 -3.89
C THR A 19 -2.41 -6.71 -3.50
N ASP A 20 -1.97 -7.97 -3.43
CA ASP A 20 -2.82 -9.11 -3.13
C ASP A 20 -2.04 -10.19 -2.38
N GLU A 21 -2.76 -11.11 -1.77
CA GLU A 21 -2.21 -12.29 -1.11
C GLU A 21 -2.48 -13.52 -1.98
N CYS A 22 -1.42 -14.19 -2.41
CA CYS A 22 -1.60 -15.51 -2.98
C CYS A 22 -1.75 -16.55 -1.86
N GLY A 23 -2.94 -17.17 -1.78
CA GLY A 23 -3.25 -18.19 -0.78
C GLY A 23 -2.55 -19.54 -1.01
N GLN A 24 -3.20 -20.62 -0.58
CA GLN A 24 -2.63 -21.97 -0.50
C GLN A 24 -1.95 -22.48 -1.80
N GLY A 25 -2.37 -22.01 -2.97
CA GLY A 25 -1.81 -22.41 -4.26
C GLY A 25 -0.36 -21.95 -4.52
N CYS A 26 0.12 -20.92 -3.83
CA CYS A 26 1.48 -20.38 -4.00
C CYS A 26 2.51 -20.89 -3.00
N LEU A 27 2.10 -21.68 -2.00
CA LEU A 27 2.95 -22.07 -0.86
C LEU A 27 3.85 -23.30 -1.12
N THR A 28 4.01 -23.72 -2.38
CA THR A 28 4.84 -24.89 -2.73
C THR A 28 6.33 -24.64 -2.52
N GLU A 29 6.74 -23.37 -2.54
CA GLU A 29 8.13 -22.93 -2.30
C GLU A 29 8.18 -21.88 -1.19
N SER A 30 9.38 -21.61 -0.66
CA SER A 30 9.57 -20.62 0.41
C SER A 30 9.17 -19.19 0.02
N VAL A 31 9.24 -18.85 -1.27
CA VAL A 31 8.81 -17.55 -1.82
C VAL A 31 8.25 -17.76 -3.22
N HIS A 32 7.05 -17.24 -3.46
CA HIS A 32 6.36 -17.32 -4.75
C HIS A 32 5.73 -15.97 -5.09
N PHE A 33 5.89 -15.51 -6.34
CA PHE A 33 5.25 -14.30 -6.85
C PHE A 33 4.24 -14.68 -7.92
N ASP A 34 2.95 -14.54 -7.62
CA ASP A 34 1.88 -14.67 -8.62
C ASP A 34 1.68 -13.32 -9.29
N LEU A 35 2.34 -13.14 -10.43
CA LEU A 35 2.42 -11.86 -11.11
C LEU A 35 1.24 -11.68 -12.06
N SER A 36 0.76 -10.44 -12.17
CA SER A 36 -0.11 -10.08 -13.30
C SER A 36 0.58 -10.39 -14.64
N GLY A 37 -0.21 -10.73 -15.66
CA GLY A 37 0.34 -10.99 -17.00
C GLY A 37 1.16 -9.83 -17.56
N THR A 38 0.82 -8.60 -17.17
CA THR A 38 1.59 -7.39 -17.50
C THR A 38 2.97 -7.41 -16.84
N ALA A 39 3.04 -7.63 -15.52
CA ALA A 39 4.31 -7.68 -14.79
C ALA A 39 5.19 -8.86 -15.22
N PHE A 40 4.57 -10.03 -15.45
CA PHE A 40 5.27 -11.22 -15.93
C PHE A 40 5.86 -10.99 -17.32
N GLY A 41 5.05 -10.48 -18.27
CA GLY A 41 5.47 -10.20 -19.64
C GLY A 41 6.52 -9.09 -19.72
N ALA A 42 6.51 -8.11 -18.81
CA ALA A 42 7.49 -7.03 -18.76
C ALA A 42 8.92 -7.51 -18.48
N MET A 43 9.11 -8.72 -17.95
CA MET A 43 10.45 -9.30 -17.80
C MET A 43 11.05 -9.79 -19.12
N ALA A 44 10.25 -9.87 -20.20
CA ALA A 44 10.70 -10.38 -21.49
C ALA A 44 11.51 -9.37 -22.30
N VAL A 45 12.31 -9.85 -23.25
CA VAL A 45 12.84 -9.00 -24.33
C VAL A 45 11.67 -8.40 -25.15
N PRO A 46 11.82 -7.19 -25.70
CA PRO A 46 10.75 -6.55 -26.45
C PRO A 46 10.16 -7.44 -27.55
N GLY A 47 8.83 -7.60 -27.55
CA GLY A 47 8.10 -8.44 -28.51
C GLY A 47 7.96 -9.93 -28.14
N HIS A 48 8.56 -10.38 -27.03
CA HIS A 48 8.50 -11.77 -26.57
C HIS A 48 7.72 -11.95 -25.26
N ASP A 49 6.91 -10.96 -24.87
CA ASP A 49 6.10 -10.97 -23.65
C ASP A 49 5.10 -12.15 -23.64
N SER A 50 4.46 -12.44 -24.78
CA SER A 50 3.58 -13.61 -24.92
C SER A 50 4.34 -14.93 -24.80
N GLN A 51 5.53 -15.03 -25.39
CA GLN A 51 6.36 -16.23 -25.29
C GLN A 51 6.78 -16.47 -23.84
N LEU A 52 7.16 -15.41 -23.13
CA LEU A 52 7.55 -15.53 -21.73
C LEU A 52 6.34 -15.95 -20.87
N ARG A 53 5.18 -15.29 -21.01
CA ARG A 53 3.94 -15.66 -20.30
C ARG A 53 3.56 -17.14 -20.49
N ASN A 54 3.75 -17.68 -21.69
CA ASN A 54 3.47 -19.10 -21.98
C ASN A 54 4.41 -20.09 -21.28
N ALA A 55 5.52 -19.63 -20.67
CA ALA A 55 6.36 -20.47 -19.83
C ALA A 55 5.66 -20.89 -18.51
N GLY A 56 4.65 -20.13 -18.07
CA GLY A 56 3.89 -20.40 -16.85
C GLY A 56 4.67 -20.07 -15.58
N VAL A 57 5.64 -20.90 -15.21
CA VAL A 57 6.43 -20.76 -13.98
C VAL A 57 7.90 -20.50 -14.34
N LEU A 58 8.50 -19.50 -13.70
CA LEU A 58 9.89 -19.11 -13.91
C LEU A 58 10.63 -18.97 -12.59
N GLN A 59 11.90 -19.37 -12.61
CA GLN A 59 12.83 -19.01 -11.55
C GLN A 59 13.22 -17.54 -11.70
N ILE A 60 13.08 -16.77 -10.62
CA ILE A 60 13.32 -15.33 -10.59
C ILE A 60 14.34 -14.94 -9.54
N LEU A 61 14.95 -13.79 -9.74
CA LEU A 61 15.72 -13.08 -8.73
C LEU A 61 14.92 -11.84 -8.31
N TYR A 62 14.88 -11.56 -7.01
CA TYR A 62 14.12 -10.43 -6.47
C TYR A 62 14.87 -9.75 -5.33
N ARG A 63 14.48 -8.51 -5.04
CA ARG A 63 14.86 -7.74 -3.87
C ARG A 63 13.77 -6.70 -3.61
N LYS A 64 13.50 -6.38 -2.34
CA LYS A 64 12.68 -5.22 -1.96
C LYS A 64 13.43 -3.94 -2.40
N VAL A 65 12.68 -2.96 -2.88
CA VAL A 65 13.19 -1.64 -3.30
C VAL A 65 12.20 -0.59 -2.81
N GLU A 66 12.67 0.64 -2.61
CA GLU A 66 11.81 1.75 -2.23
C GLU A 66 10.77 2.03 -3.33
N CYS A 67 9.54 2.28 -2.90
CA CYS A 67 8.44 2.72 -3.76
C CYS A 67 8.58 4.22 -4.05
N ASN A 68 8.40 4.61 -5.31
CA ASN A 68 8.31 6.01 -5.68
C ASN A 68 7.13 6.23 -6.63
N TYR A 69 6.04 6.75 -6.08
CA TYR A 69 4.83 7.12 -6.81
C TYR A 69 4.94 8.57 -7.29
N ASN A 70 5.65 8.78 -8.40
CA ASN A 70 5.88 10.10 -8.98
C ASN A 70 4.58 10.91 -9.13
N GLY A 71 4.52 12.06 -8.46
CA GLY A 71 3.39 12.98 -8.55
C GLY A 71 2.18 12.60 -7.68
N GLU A 72 2.25 11.50 -6.93
CA GLU A 72 1.22 11.11 -5.96
C GLU A 72 1.65 11.41 -4.53
N THR A 73 0.65 11.67 -3.70
CA THR A 73 0.76 11.79 -2.25
C THR A 73 0.05 10.63 -1.60
N VAL A 74 0.23 10.44 -0.29
CA VAL A 74 -0.52 9.42 0.44
C VAL A 74 -2.02 9.71 0.29
N VAL A 75 -2.80 8.70 -0.10
CA VAL A 75 -4.25 8.78 -0.25
C VAL A 75 -4.92 7.88 0.79
N PHE A 76 -6.00 8.40 1.38
CA PHE A 76 -6.84 7.68 2.32
C PHE A 76 -8.20 7.43 1.67
N GLN A 77 -8.51 6.18 1.36
CA GLN A 77 -9.86 5.78 0.95
C GLN A 77 -10.64 5.34 2.19
N VAL A 78 -11.59 6.18 2.62
CA VAL A 78 -12.45 5.88 3.76
C VAL A 78 -13.37 4.72 3.40
N ASP A 79 -13.47 3.73 4.28
CA ASP A 79 -14.33 2.57 4.09
C ASP A 79 -15.82 2.97 4.07
N GLY A 80 -16.61 2.29 3.25
CA GLY A 80 -18.05 2.57 3.10
C GLY A 80 -18.88 2.34 4.37
N GLY A 81 -18.40 1.50 5.30
CA GLY A 81 -19.02 1.25 6.61
C GLY A 81 -18.67 2.29 7.67
N SER A 82 -17.78 3.25 7.36
CA SER A 82 -17.39 4.31 8.29
C SER A 82 -18.58 5.20 8.69
N ASN A 83 -18.60 5.64 9.94
CA ASN A 83 -19.58 6.55 10.53
C ASN A 83 -18.95 7.32 11.70
N ALA A 84 -19.74 8.07 12.47
CA ALA A 84 -19.21 8.91 13.55
C ALA A 84 -18.53 8.12 14.70
N TYR A 85 -18.79 6.81 14.85
CA TYR A 85 -18.26 5.98 15.94
C TYR A 85 -17.29 4.90 15.47
N TYR A 86 -17.20 4.68 14.16
CA TYR A 86 -16.33 3.71 13.51
C TYR A 86 -15.68 4.34 12.29
N PHE A 87 -14.36 4.36 12.23
CA PHE A 87 -13.62 4.88 11.08
C PHE A 87 -12.65 3.82 10.58
N ALA A 88 -12.66 3.53 9.30
CA ALA A 88 -11.64 2.73 8.66
C ALA A 88 -11.19 3.37 7.36
N ALA A 89 -9.91 3.24 7.03
CA ALA A 89 -9.35 3.76 5.80
C ALA A 89 -8.28 2.83 5.22
N LEU A 90 -8.35 2.62 3.91
CA LEU A 90 -7.27 2.06 3.11
C LEU A 90 -6.24 3.16 2.84
N VAL A 91 -4.97 2.86 3.09
CA VAL A 91 -3.84 3.76 2.81
C VAL A 91 -3.18 3.37 1.49
N GLU A 92 -3.10 4.31 0.55
CA GLU A 92 -2.58 4.09 -0.81
C GLU A 92 -1.41 5.05 -1.12
N TYR A 93 -0.57 4.67 -2.11
CA TYR A 93 0.52 5.48 -2.67
C TYR A 93 1.59 5.94 -1.68
N VAL A 94 1.95 5.05 -0.75
CA VAL A 94 3.00 5.28 0.25
C VAL A 94 4.37 5.05 -0.40
N ASN A 95 5.20 6.09 -0.47
CA ASN A 95 6.58 5.97 -0.97
C ASN A 95 7.46 5.14 -0.02
N GLY A 96 8.75 5.05 -0.33
CA GLY A 96 9.80 4.50 0.54
C GLY A 96 9.61 3.02 0.81
N ASP A 97 9.74 2.63 2.06
CA ASP A 97 9.64 1.22 2.47
C ASP A 97 8.29 0.58 2.10
N GLY A 98 7.23 1.39 2.10
CA GLY A 98 5.86 0.98 1.74
C GLY A 98 5.17 0.13 2.80
N GLU A 99 5.87 -0.32 3.83
CA GLU A 99 5.36 -1.19 4.90
C GLU A 99 5.03 -0.37 6.16
N ILE A 100 3.74 -0.14 6.40
CA ILE A 100 3.24 0.63 7.54
C ILE A 100 3.08 -0.29 8.75
N GLY A 101 3.74 0.04 9.86
CA GLY A 101 3.62 -0.69 11.12
C GLY A 101 2.61 -0.07 12.10
N GLN A 102 2.31 1.22 11.95
CA GLN A 102 1.37 1.90 12.83
C GLN A 102 0.66 3.04 12.10
N VAL A 103 -0.63 3.19 12.42
CA VAL A 103 -1.46 4.33 12.01
C VAL A 103 -2.16 4.91 13.22
N GLU A 104 -2.18 6.23 13.33
CA GLU A 104 -2.85 6.95 14.40
C GLU A 104 -3.71 8.08 13.84
N LEU A 105 -4.80 8.39 14.55
CA LEU A 105 -5.77 9.41 14.17
C LEU A 105 -5.85 10.49 15.25
N LYS A 106 -5.80 11.75 14.83
CA LYS A 106 -6.03 12.91 15.68
C LYS A 106 -7.28 13.66 15.23
N GLN A 107 -8.12 14.03 16.18
CA GLN A 107 -9.38 14.73 15.96
C GLN A 107 -9.18 16.26 16.00
N ALA A 108 -10.14 16.99 15.45
CA ALA A 108 -10.17 18.45 15.54
C ALA A 108 -10.25 18.93 16.99
N LEU A 109 -9.64 20.09 17.23
CA LEU A 109 -9.59 20.77 18.53
C LEU A 109 -8.86 19.99 19.63
N ASP A 110 -8.26 18.86 19.30
CA ASP A 110 -7.38 18.07 20.16
C ASP A 110 -5.96 18.18 19.59
N SER A 111 -5.11 19.02 20.18
CA SER A 111 -3.78 19.29 19.62
C SER A 111 -2.80 18.14 19.80
N ASP A 112 -2.97 17.34 20.86
CA ASP A 112 -1.90 16.51 21.42
C ASP A 112 -2.25 15.03 21.58
N THR A 113 -3.51 14.64 21.38
CA THR A 113 -3.92 13.23 21.51
C THR A 113 -3.96 12.51 20.17
N TRP A 114 -3.20 11.42 20.06
CA TRP A 114 -3.21 10.49 18.92
C TRP A 114 -3.87 9.18 19.33
N LEU A 115 -4.92 8.79 18.60
CA LEU A 115 -5.65 7.55 18.83
C LEU A 115 -5.06 6.44 17.97
N PRO A 116 -4.51 5.35 18.54
CA PRO A 116 -3.97 4.25 17.76
C PRO A 116 -5.08 3.54 16.99
N MET A 117 -4.85 3.33 15.70
CA MET A 117 -5.73 2.55 14.85
C MET A 117 -5.26 1.09 14.84
N SER A 118 -6.21 0.16 14.83
CA SER A 118 -5.94 -1.26 14.69
C SER A 118 -5.81 -1.64 13.21
N HIS A 119 -4.84 -2.49 12.88
CA HIS A 119 -4.77 -3.12 11.56
C HIS A 119 -6.00 -4.02 11.37
N SER A 120 -6.67 -3.91 10.22
CA SER A 120 -7.86 -4.70 9.91
C SER A 120 -7.54 -5.83 8.93
N TRP A 121 -7.25 -5.48 7.67
CA TRP A 121 -6.89 -6.41 6.59
C TRP A 121 -6.19 -5.64 5.48
N GLY A 122 -5.23 -6.27 4.78
CA GLY A 122 -4.47 -5.60 3.71
C GLY A 122 -3.82 -4.31 4.22
N ALA A 123 -4.05 -3.19 3.54
CA ALA A 123 -3.61 -1.86 3.98
C ALA A 123 -4.72 -1.02 4.65
N VAL A 124 -5.73 -1.68 5.23
CA VAL A 124 -6.85 -1.02 5.93
C VAL A 124 -6.60 -0.96 7.43
N TRP A 125 -6.75 0.25 7.98
CA TRP A 125 -6.64 0.54 9.41
C TRP A 125 -7.96 1.06 9.94
N LYS A 126 -8.34 0.64 11.15
CA LYS A 126 -9.64 0.97 11.76
C LYS A 126 -9.53 1.53 13.17
N LEU A 127 -10.51 2.33 13.56
CA LEU A 127 -10.67 2.92 14.88
C LEU A 127 -12.13 2.88 15.30
N GLU A 128 -12.38 2.44 16.53
CA GLU A 128 -13.69 2.41 17.17
C GLU A 128 -13.64 3.32 18.39
N VAL A 129 -14.62 4.22 18.53
CA VAL A 129 -14.65 5.22 19.61
C VAL A 129 -16.01 5.25 20.31
N THR A 130 -16.01 5.67 21.58
CA THR A 130 -17.22 5.76 22.41
C THR A 130 -17.99 7.07 22.25
N SER A 131 -17.40 8.06 21.59
CA SER A 131 -17.99 9.37 21.32
C SER A 131 -17.78 9.76 19.86
N PRO A 132 -18.70 10.53 19.24
CA PRO A 132 -18.59 10.91 17.83
C PRO A 132 -17.23 11.54 17.48
N LEU A 133 -16.61 11.04 16.41
CA LEU A 133 -15.39 11.61 15.85
C LEU A 133 -15.62 13.06 15.43
N ARG A 134 -14.70 13.93 15.84
CA ARG A 134 -14.74 15.36 15.50
C ARG A 134 -13.74 15.65 14.39
N ALA A 135 -14.24 15.78 13.17
CA ALA A 135 -13.45 16.17 12.01
C ALA A 135 -13.17 17.70 11.99
N PRO A 136 -12.12 18.18 11.28
CA PRO A 136 -11.19 17.43 10.44
C PRO A 136 -10.33 16.41 11.21
N LEU A 137 -9.95 15.31 10.55
CA LEU A 137 -9.13 14.25 11.10
C LEU A 137 -7.74 14.28 10.45
N SER A 138 -6.71 14.21 11.28
CA SER A 138 -5.32 14.07 10.86
C SER A 138 -4.87 12.61 11.04
N LEU A 139 -4.08 12.10 10.11
CA LEU A 139 -3.58 10.72 10.14
C LEU A 139 -2.04 10.75 10.22
N ARG A 140 -1.47 9.98 11.14
CA ARG A 140 -0.03 9.75 11.24
C ARG A 140 0.27 8.31 10.83
N LEU A 141 1.22 8.14 9.93
CA LEU A 141 1.71 6.83 9.48
C LEU A 141 3.14 6.65 9.96
N THR A 142 3.46 5.45 10.43
CA THR A 142 4.82 5.07 10.86
C THR A 142 5.24 3.81 10.12
N TYR A 143 6.43 3.81 9.51
CA TYR A 143 7.00 2.59 8.93
C TYR A 143 7.29 1.54 10.00
N LEU A 144 7.09 0.27 9.63
CA LEU A 144 7.32 -0.85 10.53
C LEU A 144 8.79 -0.97 10.94
N ASP A 145 9.71 -0.87 9.98
CA ASP A 145 11.13 -1.16 10.20
C ASP A 145 11.89 0.06 10.74
N SER A 146 11.77 1.22 10.08
CA SER A 146 12.58 2.41 10.42
C SER A 146 11.99 3.27 11.53
N GLY A 147 10.68 3.15 11.79
CA GLY A 147 9.96 4.06 12.70
C GLY A 147 9.81 5.49 12.18
N GLU A 148 10.19 5.77 10.93
CA GLU A 148 9.97 7.07 10.31
C GLU A 148 8.47 7.38 10.24
N THR A 149 8.10 8.65 10.44
CA THR A 149 6.70 9.07 10.47
C THR A 149 6.40 10.17 9.47
N VAL A 150 5.19 10.14 8.93
CA VAL A 150 4.61 11.24 8.16
C VAL A 150 3.23 11.59 8.72
N VAL A 151 2.89 12.87 8.75
CA VAL A 151 1.61 13.37 9.28
C VAL A 151 0.82 14.06 8.17
N ALA A 152 -0.29 13.45 7.78
CA ALA A 152 -1.29 14.05 6.91
C ALA A 152 -2.28 14.86 7.78
N SER A 153 -1.98 16.14 7.94
CA SER A 153 -2.78 17.04 8.79
C SER A 153 -4.11 17.39 8.13
N ASP A 154 -5.20 17.30 8.90
CA ASP A 154 -6.56 17.66 8.51
C ASP A 154 -7.03 17.08 7.17
N VAL A 155 -6.49 15.90 6.80
CA VAL A 155 -6.69 15.29 5.48
C VAL A 155 -8.12 14.79 5.27
N ILE A 156 -8.80 14.37 6.34
CA ILE A 156 -10.22 13.99 6.28
C ILE A 156 -11.06 15.19 6.76
N PRO A 157 -11.77 15.91 5.87
CA PRO A 157 -12.44 17.16 6.22
C PRO A 157 -13.71 16.94 7.03
N ALA A 158 -14.23 17.99 7.65
CA ALA A 158 -15.59 17.97 8.19
C ALA A 158 -16.61 17.64 7.08
N GLY A 159 -17.59 16.78 7.39
CA GLY A 159 -18.57 16.30 6.40
C GLY A 159 -18.02 15.26 5.43
N TRP A 160 -16.90 14.60 5.77
CA TRP A 160 -16.39 13.46 5.02
C TRP A 160 -17.48 12.40 4.76
N GLN A 161 -17.43 11.82 3.58
CA GLN A 161 -18.34 10.78 3.12
C GLN A 161 -17.67 9.40 3.20
N PRO A 162 -18.35 8.37 3.74
CA PRO A 162 -17.91 6.99 3.61
C PRO A 162 -17.72 6.60 2.14
N GLY A 163 -16.68 5.79 1.85
CA GLY A 163 -16.34 5.37 0.48
C GLY A 163 -15.53 6.39 -0.33
N ALA A 164 -15.37 7.62 0.15
CA ALA A 164 -14.63 8.67 -0.57
C ALA A 164 -13.10 8.56 -0.38
N LYS A 165 -12.35 9.06 -1.36
CA LYS A 165 -10.90 9.19 -1.31
C LYS A 165 -10.48 10.61 -0.94
N TYR A 166 -9.51 10.72 -0.04
CA TYR A 166 -8.92 11.99 0.36
C TYR A 166 -7.42 11.95 0.12
N LYS A 167 -6.94 12.84 -0.76
CA LYS A 167 -5.52 12.99 -1.05
C LYS A 167 -4.88 13.91 -0.01
N SER A 168 -3.75 13.49 0.56
CA SER A 168 -2.94 14.35 1.42
C SER A 168 -2.03 15.26 0.60
N ASN A 169 -1.23 16.08 1.28
CA ASN A 169 -0.15 16.87 0.70
C ASN A 169 1.24 16.35 1.11
N VAL A 170 1.31 15.13 1.64
CA VAL A 170 2.54 14.55 2.18
C VAL A 170 2.84 13.18 1.57
N ASN A 171 4.12 12.85 1.58
CA ASN A 171 4.60 11.48 1.38
C ASN A 171 5.94 11.35 2.11
N PHE A 172 6.37 10.11 2.32
CA PHE A 172 7.72 9.83 2.79
C PHE A 172 8.74 10.25 1.73
N GLN A 173 9.90 10.70 2.19
CA GLN A 173 10.97 11.16 1.31
C GLN A 173 11.72 9.94 0.75
N VAL A 174 11.99 9.96 -0.55
CA VAL A 174 12.75 8.95 -1.30
C VAL A 174 13.73 9.63 -2.24
#